data_AF-S3J4P1-F1
#
_entry.id   AF-S3J4P1-F1
#
_cell.length_a   1.000
_cell.length_b   1.000
_cell.length_c   1.000
_cell.angle_alpha   90.00
_cell.angle_beta   90.00
_cell.angle_gamma   90.00
#
_symmetry.space_group_name_H-M   'P 1'
#
loop_
_entity.id
_entity.type
_entity.pdbx_description
1 polymer ?
#
loop_
_entity_poly.entity_id
_entity_poly.type
_entity_poly.pdbx_seq_one_letter_code
_entity_poly.pdbx_strand_id
1 'polypeptide(L)'
;MPTGKLLALLLLPVPALISGCQSPGKSLSGKGAADLQQVQCESDMRFIAADLPAQLYQRMNNCIKSREWGDATFLYALAGSKTWYDAMRVDSQFAHARHSRLLKESIDSLSSQQKKTFWDNVQLKMNDGQKRDELCQRVKEAGTPEYRPDYMFIDPFNAADFNFSNRVSWEQAVNRYLEC
;
A
#
# COMPACT_ATOMS: atom_id res chain seq x y z
N MET A 1 67.86 2.63 -6.45
CA MET A 1 68.25 3.29 -5.18
C MET A 1 69.24 4.40 -5.50
N PRO A 2 69.18 5.61 -4.91
CA PRO A 2 68.02 6.44 -4.62
C PRO A 2 68.14 7.91 -5.15
N THR A 3 66.98 8.56 -5.22
CA THR A 3 66.70 9.99 -4.94
C THR A 3 67.34 11.10 -5.77
N GLY A 4 66.58 11.57 -6.77
CA GLY A 4 66.58 12.97 -7.20
C GLY A 4 65.80 13.84 -6.21
N LYS A 5 66.32 15.03 -5.92
CA LYS A 5 65.61 16.12 -5.23
C LYS A 5 65.40 17.25 -6.23
N LEU A 6 64.16 17.49 -6.64
CA LEU A 6 63.73 18.73 -7.29
C LEU A 6 63.43 19.76 -6.19
N LEU A 7 64.11 20.90 -6.22
CA LEU A 7 63.68 22.11 -5.50
C LEU A 7 62.66 22.85 -6.36
N ALA A 8 61.50 23.12 -5.77
CA ALA A 8 60.46 23.99 -6.28
C ALA A 8 60.75 25.45 -5.92
N LEU A 9 60.52 26.39 -6.83
CA LEU A 9 60.21 27.79 -6.53
C LEU A 9 59.43 28.36 -7.73
N LEU A 10 58.10 28.53 -7.57
CA LEU A 10 57.42 29.78 -7.22
C LEU A 10 57.19 30.71 -8.42
N LEU A 11 56.01 30.58 -9.03
CA LEU A 11 55.35 31.64 -9.79
C LEU A 11 53.85 31.61 -9.47
N LEU A 12 53.42 32.52 -8.58
CA LEU A 12 52.06 33.06 -8.53
C LEU A 12 51.91 34.01 -9.74
N PRO A 13 50.74 34.18 -10.39
CA PRO A 13 49.69 35.03 -9.78
C PRO A 13 48.22 34.88 -10.27
N VAL A 14 47.37 35.65 -9.58
CA VAL A 14 46.06 36.25 -9.95
C VAL A 14 44.78 35.40 -9.86
N PRO A 15 43.82 35.78 -8.99
CA PRO A 15 42.44 35.29 -9.06
C PRO A 15 41.64 36.09 -10.09
N ALA A 16 41.16 35.42 -11.14
CA ALA A 16 40.15 35.96 -12.04
C ALA A 16 38.75 35.55 -11.53
N LEU A 17 38.00 36.53 -11.02
CA LEU A 17 36.57 36.41 -10.78
C LEU A 17 35.85 36.35 -12.12
N ILE A 18 35.38 35.16 -12.52
CA ILE A 18 34.46 35.01 -13.65
C ILE A 18 33.05 34.93 -13.08
N SER A 19 32.34 36.06 -13.15
CA SER A 19 30.90 36.12 -12.97
C SER A 19 30.22 35.44 -14.17
N GLY A 20 29.70 34.23 -13.96
CA GLY A 20 28.92 33.50 -14.95
C GLY A 20 27.45 33.45 -14.56
N CYS A 21 26.60 34.25 -15.20
CA CYS A 21 25.16 34.06 -15.20
C CYS A 21 24.84 32.78 -16.00
N GLN A 22 24.35 31.73 -15.34
CA GLN A 22 23.63 30.64 -16.02
C GLN A 22 22.14 30.77 -15.74
N SER A 23 21.42 31.26 -16.74
CA SER A 23 19.99 31.01 -16.86
C SER A 23 19.75 29.51 -16.99
N PRO A 24 18.75 28.92 -16.31
CA PRO A 24 18.36 27.57 -16.59
C PRO A 24 17.67 27.56 -17.96
N GLY A 25 18.41 27.11 -18.97
CA GLY A 25 17.83 26.65 -20.21
C GLY A 25 16.85 25.52 -19.90
N LYS A 26 15.58 25.70 -20.27
CA LYS A 26 14.61 24.62 -20.33
C LYS A 26 15.12 23.58 -21.32
N SER A 27 15.71 22.52 -20.79
CA SER A 27 15.95 21.29 -21.52
C SER A 27 14.59 20.65 -21.80
N LEU A 28 14.02 20.94 -22.97
CA LEU A 28 12.97 20.12 -23.56
C LEU A 28 13.65 18.88 -24.14
N SER A 29 13.92 17.90 -23.30
CA SER A 29 14.23 16.54 -23.74
C SER A 29 12.92 15.76 -23.76
N GLY A 30 12.30 15.69 -24.94
CA GLY A 30 11.29 14.70 -25.21
C GLY A 30 11.96 13.34 -25.38
N LYS A 31 11.54 12.35 -24.58
CA LYS A 31 11.58 10.91 -24.88
C LYS A 31 10.66 10.21 -23.89
N GLY A 32 9.70 9.46 -24.42
CA GLY A 32 8.69 8.75 -23.64
C GLY A 32 9.30 7.88 -22.57
N ALA A 33 8.83 8.06 -21.35
CA ALA A 33 8.90 7.08 -20.30
C ALA A 33 7.47 6.95 -19.79
N ALA A 34 6.95 5.72 -19.82
CA ALA A 34 5.81 5.36 -19.01
C ALA A 34 6.04 5.94 -17.61
N ASP A 35 5.11 6.77 -17.17
CA ASP A 35 5.08 7.27 -15.80
C ASP A 35 5.06 6.04 -14.90
N LEU A 36 6.24 5.66 -14.41
CA LEU A 36 6.39 4.77 -13.27
C LEU A 36 5.87 5.59 -12.10
N GLN A 37 4.55 5.70 -12.01
CA GLN A 37 3.85 6.10 -10.82
C GLN A 37 4.49 5.25 -9.72
N GLN A 38 5.31 5.89 -8.88
CA GLN A 38 6.09 5.20 -7.85
C GLN A 38 5.13 4.27 -7.14
N VAL A 39 5.35 2.96 -7.30
CA VAL A 39 4.46 1.95 -6.73
C VAL A 39 4.63 2.07 -5.22
N GLN A 40 3.72 2.82 -4.58
CA GLN A 40 3.74 3.05 -3.14
C GLN A 40 3.17 1.81 -2.45
N CYS A 41 4.03 0.80 -2.33
CA CYS A 41 3.80 -0.36 -1.48
C CYS A 41 3.95 -0.04 0.00
N GLU A 42 4.70 1.02 0.31
CA GLU A 42 4.69 1.60 1.63
C GLU A 42 3.32 2.21 1.94
N SER A 43 2.86 1.97 3.16
CA SER A 43 1.60 2.48 3.69
C SER A 43 1.92 3.58 4.69
N ASP A 44 1.77 4.84 4.28
CA ASP A 44 1.58 5.91 5.26
C ASP A 44 0.22 5.67 5.92
N MET A 45 0.27 5.27 7.20
CA MET A 45 -0.89 4.87 8.00
C MET A 45 -1.93 6.00 8.12
N ARG A 46 -1.58 7.26 7.80
CA ARG A 46 -2.52 8.38 7.81
C ARG A 46 -3.53 8.35 6.66
N PHE A 47 -3.18 7.76 5.51
CA PHE A 47 -4.07 7.73 4.35
C PHE A 47 -4.89 6.44 4.28
N ILE A 48 -4.41 5.37 4.91
CA ILE A 48 -5.07 4.07 4.79
C ILE A 48 -6.42 4.02 5.50
N ALA A 49 -6.73 4.87 6.49
CA ALA A 49 -8.00 4.85 7.22
C ALA A 49 -9.19 5.25 6.31
N ALA A 50 -8.97 6.23 5.43
CA ALA A 50 -9.94 6.72 4.46
C ALA A 50 -10.05 5.86 3.18
N ASP A 51 -9.03 5.05 2.87
CA ASP A 51 -9.03 4.19 1.68
C ASP A 51 -10.14 3.13 1.74
N LEU A 52 -10.98 3.11 0.71
CA LEU A 52 -11.95 2.03 0.48
C LEU A 52 -11.23 0.72 0.18
N PRO A 53 -11.81 -0.45 0.51
CA PRO A 53 -11.10 -1.72 0.33
C PRO A 53 -10.77 -2.05 -1.13
N ALA A 54 -11.55 -1.57 -2.09
CA ALA A 54 -11.22 -1.70 -3.52
C ALA A 54 -9.89 -0.99 -3.87
N GLN A 55 -9.64 0.18 -3.27
CA GLN A 55 -8.40 0.94 -3.47
C GLN A 55 -7.21 0.23 -2.82
N LEU A 56 -7.41 -0.31 -1.61
CA LEU A 56 -6.40 -1.12 -0.93
C LEU A 56 -6.04 -2.38 -1.74
N TYR A 57 -7.03 -3.06 -2.31
CA TYR A 57 -6.79 -4.21 -3.17
C TYR A 57 -6.13 -3.84 -4.51
N GLN A 58 -6.40 -2.66 -5.07
CA GLN A 58 -5.67 -2.16 -6.23
C GLN A 58 -4.18 -1.96 -5.89
N ARG A 59 -3.88 -1.35 -4.74
CA ARG A 59 -2.51 -1.18 -4.24
C ARG A 59 -1.84 -2.53 -3.97
N MET A 60 -2.56 -3.49 -3.38
CA MET A 60 -2.09 -4.86 -3.20
C MET A 60 -1.64 -5.47 -4.54
N ASN A 61 -2.45 -5.34 -5.60
CA ASN A 61 -2.10 -5.87 -6.91
C ASN A 61 -0.85 -5.19 -7.50
N ASN A 62 -0.65 -3.90 -7.23
CA ASN A 62 0.57 -3.21 -7.64
C ASN A 62 1.79 -3.78 -6.90
N CYS A 63 1.67 -4.06 -5.61
CA CYS A 63 2.75 -4.70 -4.82
C CYS A 63 3.03 -6.12 -5.27
N ILE A 64 2.00 -6.89 -5.62
CA ILE A 64 2.18 -8.22 -6.23
C ILE A 64 2.97 -8.13 -7.54
N LYS A 65 2.67 -7.14 -8.39
CA LYS A 65 3.39 -6.92 -9.66
C LYS A 65 4.84 -6.51 -9.43
N SER A 66 5.10 -5.72 -8.38
CA SER A 66 6.45 -5.31 -7.97
C SER A 66 7.19 -6.32 -7.10
N ARG A 67 6.55 -7.44 -6.74
CA ARG A 67 7.09 -8.49 -5.84
C ARG A 67 7.34 -8.01 -4.40
N GLU A 68 6.67 -6.95 -3.98
CA GLU A 68 6.66 -6.45 -2.60
C GLU A 68 5.64 -7.24 -1.77
N TRP A 69 5.97 -8.50 -1.47
CA TRP A 69 5.03 -9.46 -0.89
C TRP A 69 4.57 -9.08 0.51
N GLY A 70 5.44 -8.51 1.34
CA GLY A 70 5.11 -8.11 2.70
C GLY A 70 4.00 -7.05 2.74
N ASP A 71 4.10 -6.04 1.88
CA ASP A 71 3.10 -4.98 1.77
C ASP A 71 1.83 -5.46 1.07
N ALA A 72 1.95 -6.33 0.07
CA ALA A 72 0.79 -6.99 -0.52
C ALA A 72 -0.02 -7.78 0.53
N THR A 73 0.66 -8.56 1.39
CA THR A 73 0.02 -9.31 2.47
C THR A 73 -0.62 -8.37 3.50
N PHE A 74 0.03 -7.25 3.84
CA PHE A 74 -0.57 -6.25 4.72
C PHE A 74 -1.83 -5.62 4.12
N LEU A 75 -1.78 -5.19 2.86
CA LEU A 75 -2.91 -4.58 2.16
C LEU A 75 -4.08 -5.55 1.99
N TYR A 76 -3.79 -6.83 1.75
CA TYR A 76 -4.78 -7.90 1.76
C TYR A 76 -5.47 -8.02 3.12
N ALA A 77 -4.68 -8.14 4.18
CA ALA A 77 -5.20 -8.30 5.54
C ALA A 77 -6.03 -7.09 5.98
N LEU A 78 -5.59 -5.88 5.64
CA LEU A 78 -6.29 -4.64 5.92
C LEU A 78 -7.60 -4.53 5.14
N ALA A 79 -7.57 -4.72 3.82
CA ALA A 79 -8.77 -4.64 2.98
C ALA A 79 -9.80 -5.71 3.36
N GLY A 80 -9.34 -6.93 3.65
CA GLY A 80 -10.18 -8.02 4.13
C GLY A 80 -10.82 -7.72 5.49
N SER A 81 -10.05 -7.23 6.45
CA SER A 81 -10.57 -6.84 7.77
C SER A 81 -11.58 -5.70 7.69
N LYS A 82 -11.31 -4.69 6.85
CA LYS A 82 -12.25 -3.57 6.61
C LYS A 82 -13.56 -4.02 5.97
N THR A 83 -13.48 -4.80 4.89
CA THR A 83 -14.70 -5.34 4.26
C THR A 83 -15.47 -6.26 5.20
N TRP A 84 -14.79 -7.03 6.05
CA TRP A 84 -15.44 -7.86 7.05
C TRP A 84 -16.13 -7.02 8.13
N TYR A 85 -15.45 -6.00 8.65
CA TYR A 85 -16.01 -5.04 9.60
C TYR A 85 -17.29 -4.39 9.06
N ASP A 86 -17.24 -3.90 7.82
CA ASP A 86 -18.39 -3.28 7.18
C ASP A 86 -19.54 -4.27 6.95
N ALA A 87 -19.22 -5.51 6.54
CA ALA A 87 -20.22 -6.55 6.36
C ALA A 87 -20.91 -6.91 7.68
N MET A 88 -20.19 -6.96 8.80
CA MET A 88 -20.77 -7.20 10.12
C MET A 88 -21.65 -6.06 10.62
N ARG A 89 -21.38 -4.82 10.18
CA ARG A 89 -22.15 -3.64 10.60
C ARG A 89 -23.44 -3.47 9.81
N VAL A 90 -23.41 -3.86 8.54
CA VAL A 90 -24.57 -3.87 7.65
C VAL A 90 -25.42 -5.12 7.84
N ASP A 91 -24.79 -6.27 8.15
CA ASP A 91 -25.42 -7.54 8.51
C ASP A 91 -26.51 -7.99 7.51
N SER A 92 -26.19 -7.88 6.22
CA SER A 92 -27.07 -8.33 5.13
C SER A 92 -26.38 -9.39 4.29
N GLN A 93 -27.16 -10.32 3.73
CA GLN A 93 -26.64 -11.35 2.82
C GLN A 93 -25.80 -10.73 1.68
N PHE A 94 -26.23 -9.58 1.17
CA PHE A 94 -25.49 -8.87 0.13
C PHE A 94 -24.13 -8.36 0.63
N ALA A 95 -24.07 -7.75 1.82
CA ALA A 95 -22.81 -7.25 2.38
C ALA A 95 -21.80 -8.38 2.63
N HIS A 96 -22.26 -9.51 3.16
CA HIS A 96 -21.43 -10.72 3.30
C HIS A 96 -20.95 -11.25 1.96
N ALA A 97 -21.82 -11.31 0.94
CA ALA A 97 -21.43 -11.73 -0.41
C ALA A 97 -20.44 -10.74 -1.04
N ARG A 98 -20.60 -9.44 -0.77
CA ARG A 98 -19.73 -8.37 -1.29
C ARG A 98 -18.31 -8.47 -0.73
N HIS A 99 -18.15 -8.79 0.55
CA HIS A 99 -16.85 -9.09 1.16
C HIS A 99 -16.07 -10.14 0.35
N SER A 100 -16.68 -11.32 0.11
CA SER A 100 -16.01 -12.41 -0.62
C SER A 100 -15.78 -12.08 -2.10
N ARG A 101 -16.72 -11.37 -2.74
CA ARG A 101 -16.61 -10.99 -4.16
C ARG A 101 -15.51 -9.98 -4.41
N LEU A 102 -15.33 -8.99 -3.54
CA LEU A 102 -14.42 -7.88 -3.80
C LEU A 102 -12.96 -8.34 -3.95
N LEU A 103 -12.52 -9.26 -3.08
CA LEU A 103 -11.20 -9.86 -3.21
C LEU A 103 -11.06 -10.62 -4.53
N LYS A 104 -12.05 -11.45 -4.86
CA LYS A 104 -12.06 -12.24 -6.09
C LYS A 104 -11.95 -11.35 -7.33
N GLU A 105 -12.81 -10.33 -7.42
CA GLU A 105 -12.82 -9.34 -8.51
C GLU A 105 -11.46 -8.65 -8.65
N SER A 106 -10.82 -8.30 -7.53
CA SER A 106 -9.50 -7.68 -7.56
C SER A 106 -8.41 -8.61 -8.11
N ILE A 107 -8.29 -9.82 -7.56
CA ILE A 107 -7.20 -10.72 -7.93
C ILE A 107 -7.36 -11.27 -9.35
N ASP A 108 -8.55 -11.20 -9.95
CA ASP A 108 -8.78 -11.64 -11.33
C ASP A 108 -7.98 -10.85 -12.38
N SER A 109 -7.42 -9.69 -12.01
CA SER A 109 -6.45 -8.95 -12.83
C SER A 109 -5.01 -9.51 -12.83
N LEU A 110 -4.71 -10.51 -12.00
CA LEU A 110 -3.39 -11.12 -11.84
C LEU A 110 -3.25 -12.42 -12.63
N SER A 111 -2.04 -12.72 -13.07
CA SER A 111 -1.72 -14.02 -13.68
C SER A 111 -1.82 -15.16 -12.66
N SER A 112 -2.02 -16.40 -13.13
CA SER A 112 -2.06 -17.58 -12.25
C SER A 112 -0.80 -17.73 -11.40
N GLN A 113 0.38 -17.41 -11.96
CA GLN A 113 1.64 -17.45 -11.21
C GLN A 113 1.70 -16.37 -10.12
N GLN A 114 1.23 -15.15 -10.41
CA GLN A 114 1.15 -14.06 -9.43
C GLN A 114 0.19 -14.43 -8.29
N LYS A 115 -1.01 -14.95 -8.61
CA LYS A 115 -1.98 -15.43 -7.63
C LYS A 115 -1.36 -16.49 -6.73
N LYS A 116 -0.74 -17.53 -7.33
CA LYS A 116 -0.10 -18.61 -6.57
C LYS A 116 0.98 -18.07 -5.64
N THR A 117 1.93 -17.30 -6.17
CA THR A 117 3.07 -16.77 -5.39
C THR A 117 2.60 -15.87 -4.26
N PHE A 118 1.59 -15.04 -4.51
CA PHE A 118 0.98 -14.20 -3.49
C PHE A 118 0.35 -15.05 -2.37
N TRP A 119 -0.45 -16.06 -2.71
CA TRP A 119 -1.07 -16.94 -1.72
C TRP A 119 -0.05 -17.75 -0.93
N ASP A 120 1.04 -18.21 -1.55
CA ASP A 120 2.14 -18.88 -0.85
C ASP A 120 2.74 -17.93 0.22
N ASN A 121 2.94 -16.64 -0.11
CA ASN A 121 3.45 -15.64 0.85
C ASN A 121 2.46 -15.32 1.98
N VAL A 122 1.16 -15.20 1.66
CA VAL A 122 0.12 -15.05 2.69
C VAL A 122 0.16 -16.24 3.65
N GLN A 123 0.16 -17.47 3.13
CA GLN A 123 0.21 -18.68 3.96
C GLN A 123 1.47 -18.76 4.81
N LEU A 124 2.64 -18.43 4.24
CA LEU A 124 3.91 -18.36 4.99
C LEU A 124 3.83 -17.38 6.15
N LYS A 125 3.14 -16.24 5.99
CA LYS A 125 2.97 -15.26 7.06
C LYS A 125 1.93 -15.69 8.10
N MET A 126 0.80 -16.24 7.67
CA MET A 126 -0.31 -16.63 8.55
C MET A 126 -0.02 -17.90 9.36
N ASN A 127 0.78 -18.83 8.83
CA ASN A 127 1.15 -20.08 9.52
C ASN A 127 2.29 -19.89 10.53
N ASP A 128 2.95 -18.73 10.53
CA ASP A 128 3.97 -18.36 11.50
C ASP A 128 3.31 -17.49 12.58
N GLY A 129 3.17 -18.04 13.79
CA GLY A 129 2.43 -17.38 14.88
C GLY A 129 2.95 -15.97 15.19
N GLN A 130 4.28 -15.79 15.26
CA GLN A 130 4.86 -14.48 15.53
C GLN A 130 4.56 -13.50 14.39
N LYS A 131 4.77 -13.90 13.14
CA LYS A 131 4.53 -13.00 11.99
C LYS A 131 3.05 -12.68 11.78
N ARG A 132 2.16 -13.63 12.10
CA ARG A 132 0.71 -13.40 12.12
C ARG A 132 0.36 -12.38 13.19
N ASP A 133 0.88 -12.52 14.40
CA ASP A 133 0.60 -11.60 15.50
C ASP A 133 1.11 -10.18 15.18
N GLU A 134 2.29 -10.04 14.57
CA GLU A 134 2.81 -8.76 14.05
C GLU A 134 1.88 -8.14 12.99
N LEU A 135 1.37 -8.96 12.05
CA LEU A 135 0.41 -8.51 11.05
C LEU A 135 -0.90 -8.06 11.68
N CYS A 136 -1.42 -8.82 12.65
CA CYS A 136 -2.61 -8.50 13.41
C CYS A 136 -2.49 -7.14 14.12
N GLN A 137 -1.37 -6.89 14.81
CA GLN A 137 -1.15 -5.61 15.47
C GLN A 137 -1.09 -4.46 14.47
N ARG A 138 -0.33 -4.61 13.38
CA ARG A 138 -0.24 -3.58 12.33
C ARG A 138 -1.61 -3.26 11.71
N VAL A 139 -2.48 -4.25 11.51
CA VAL A 139 -3.85 -4.03 11.00
C VAL A 139 -4.73 -3.36 12.05
N LYS A 140 -4.61 -3.73 13.34
CA LYS A 140 -5.35 -3.05 14.43
C LYS A 140 -4.98 -1.57 14.52
N GLU A 141 -3.68 -1.27 14.46
CA GLU A 141 -3.12 0.09 14.49
C GLU A 141 -3.57 0.96 13.31
N ALA A 142 -3.92 0.35 12.17
CA ALA A 142 -4.49 1.07 11.02
C ALA A 142 -5.85 1.72 11.33
N GLY A 143 -6.52 1.27 12.40
CA GLY A 143 -7.74 1.89 12.91
C GLY A 143 -9.01 1.53 12.13
N THR A 144 -10.12 2.01 12.69
CA THR A 144 -11.46 1.82 12.11
C THR A 144 -11.59 2.61 10.79
N PRO A 145 -12.31 2.10 9.78
CA PRO A 145 -12.65 2.88 8.59
C PRO A 145 -13.25 4.26 8.89
N GLU A 146 -12.73 5.29 8.22
CA GLU A 146 -13.26 6.68 8.30
C GLU A 146 -14.33 6.98 7.25
N TYR A 147 -14.61 6.02 6.36
CA TYR A 147 -15.64 6.12 5.34
C TYR A 147 -16.95 5.46 5.78
N ARG A 148 -18.04 5.78 5.06
CA ARG A 148 -19.29 5.02 5.14
C ARG A 148 -19.26 3.83 4.17
N PRO A 149 -19.75 2.64 4.56
CA PRO A 149 -19.69 1.45 3.73
C PRO A 149 -20.80 1.40 2.67
N ASP A 150 -21.00 2.48 1.93
CA ASP A 150 -22.11 2.60 0.97
C ASP A 150 -22.03 1.54 -0.14
N TYR A 151 -20.81 1.05 -0.44
CA TYR A 151 -20.56 -0.05 -1.37
C TYR A 151 -21.09 -1.43 -0.90
N MET A 152 -21.55 -1.53 0.35
CA MET A 152 -22.17 -2.72 0.93
C MET A 152 -23.70 -2.76 0.74
N PHE A 153 -24.26 -1.82 -0.03
CA PHE A 153 -25.68 -1.78 -0.36
C PHE A 153 -25.88 -1.99 -1.86
N ILE A 154 -26.99 -2.65 -2.23
CA ILE A 154 -27.41 -2.78 -3.64
C ILE A 154 -27.83 -1.41 -4.18
N ASP A 155 -28.59 -0.68 -3.36
CA ASP A 155 -29.01 0.69 -3.63
C ASP A 155 -28.30 1.62 -2.62
N PRO A 156 -27.43 2.54 -3.08
CA PRO A 156 -26.72 3.45 -2.20
C PRO A 156 -27.64 4.40 -1.43
N PHE A 157 -28.88 4.65 -1.89
CA PHE A 157 -29.83 5.47 -1.12
C PHE A 157 -30.23 4.79 0.20
N ASN A 158 -30.22 3.46 0.26
CA ASN A 158 -30.47 2.72 1.50
C ASN A 158 -29.35 2.91 2.53
N ALA A 159 -28.14 3.29 2.09
CA ALA A 159 -27.02 3.52 3.00
C ALA A 159 -27.19 4.81 3.80
N ALA A 160 -27.84 5.85 3.25
CA ALA A 160 -27.93 7.18 3.87
C ALA A 160 -28.65 7.15 5.23
N ASP A 161 -29.77 6.42 5.29
CA ASP A 161 -30.63 6.31 6.47
C ASP A 161 -30.30 5.09 7.35
N PHE A 162 -29.29 4.31 6.99
CA PHE A 162 -28.98 3.07 7.70
C PHE A 162 -28.32 3.31 9.06
N ASN A 163 -28.88 2.70 10.10
CA ASN A 163 -28.29 2.67 11.43
C ASN A 163 -27.29 1.51 11.53
N PHE A 164 -26.00 1.81 11.37
CA PHE A 164 -24.96 0.80 11.46
C PHE A 164 -24.86 0.22 12.87
N SER A 165 -24.88 -1.11 12.95
CA SER A 165 -24.67 -1.83 14.19
C SER A 165 -23.33 -1.44 14.84
N ASN A 166 -23.35 -1.19 16.15
CA ASN A 166 -22.16 -1.00 16.98
C ASN A 166 -21.73 -2.30 17.69
N ARG A 167 -22.30 -3.45 17.30
CA ARG A 167 -22.08 -4.75 17.96
C ARG A 167 -20.69 -5.32 17.74
N VAL A 168 -20.00 -4.88 16.68
CA VAL A 168 -18.66 -5.36 16.32
C VAL A 168 -17.68 -4.20 16.39
N SER A 169 -16.64 -4.34 17.22
CA SER A 169 -15.51 -3.41 17.24
C SER A 169 -14.54 -3.72 16.11
N TRP A 170 -13.69 -2.74 15.76
CA TRP A 170 -12.62 -2.95 14.78
C TRP A 170 -11.71 -4.12 15.17
N GLU A 171 -11.26 -4.19 16.42
CA GLU A 171 -10.44 -5.30 16.91
C GLU A 171 -11.13 -6.65 16.78
N GLN A 172 -12.43 -6.73 17.09
CA GLN A 172 -13.18 -7.98 16.92
C GLN A 172 -13.27 -8.40 15.46
N ALA A 173 -13.44 -7.46 14.53
CA ALA A 173 -13.44 -7.75 13.10
C ALA A 173 -12.06 -8.26 12.63
N VAL A 174 -10.97 -7.61 13.05
CA VAL A 174 -9.60 -8.03 12.72
C VAL A 174 -9.31 -9.43 13.28
N ASN A 175 -9.59 -9.68 14.56
CA ASN A 175 -9.37 -10.99 15.19
C ASN A 175 -10.13 -12.09 14.46
N ARG A 176 -11.41 -11.87 14.15
CA ARG A 176 -12.23 -12.88 13.45
C ARG A 176 -11.81 -13.12 12.01
N TYR A 177 -11.32 -12.09 11.31
CA TYR A 177 -10.93 -12.22 9.91
C TYR A 177 -9.54 -12.85 9.75
N LEU A 178 -8.57 -12.43 10.56
CA LEU A 178 -7.18 -12.87 10.47
C LEU A 178 -6.85 -14.05 11.41
N GLU A 179 -7.79 -14.47 12.25
CA GLU A 179 -7.57 -15.50 13.28
C GLU A 179 -6.40 -15.12 14.21
N CYS A 180 -6.42 -13.85 14.62
CA CYS A 180 -5.79 -13.42 15.86
C CYS A 180 -6.68 -13.90 17.03
#